data_AF-A0A8X6J753-F1
#
_entry.id   AF-A0A8X6J753-F1
#
_cell.length_a   1.000
_cell.length_b   1.000
_cell.length_c   1.000
_cell.angle_alpha   90.00
_cell.angle_beta   90.00
_cell.angle_gamma   90.00
#
_symmetry.space_group_name_H-M   'P 1'
#
loop_
_entity.id
_entity.type
_entity.pdbx_description
1 polymer ?
#
loop_
_entity_poly.entity_id
_entity_poly.type
_entity_poly.pdbx_seq_one_letter_code
_entity_poly.pdbx_strand_id
1 'polypeptide(L)'
;MNATNQAALERAKKTRSTSRSLVIKQINKLESEISNLADKTTVHEIYMQLISKFEELSTLDKEIESLIDIESLEEEILTREEYRDKFIILKIRAERYVG
;
A
#
# COMPACT_ATOMS: atom_id res chain seq x y z
N MET A 1 -13.52 -7.09 8.54
CA MET A 1 -13.71 -6.74 7.11
C MET A 1 -14.67 -7.71 6.43
N ASN A 2 -15.68 -7.24 5.68
CA ASN A 2 -16.63 -8.11 4.98
C ASN A 2 -16.05 -8.68 3.65
N ALA A 3 -16.64 -9.75 3.12
CA ALA A 3 -16.16 -10.42 1.91
C ALA A 3 -16.09 -9.49 0.68
N THR A 4 -17.01 -8.52 0.59
CA THR A 4 -17.07 -7.53 -0.48
C THR A 4 -15.86 -6.58 -0.44
N ASN A 5 -15.51 -6.06 0.74
CA ASN A 5 -14.38 -5.17 0.94
C ASN A 5 -13.04 -5.90 0.73
N GLN A 6 -12.95 -7.18 1.12
CA GLN A 6 -11.79 -8.02 0.81
C GLN A 6 -11.59 -8.20 -0.70
N ALA A 7 -12.66 -8.51 -1.44
CA ALA A 7 -12.59 -8.65 -2.89
C ALA A 7 -12.30 -7.31 -3.60
N ALA A 8 -12.81 -6.19 -3.09
CA ALA A 8 -12.47 -4.86 -3.58
C ALA A 8 -10.99 -4.54 -3.34
N LEU A 9 -10.47 -4.81 -2.14
CA LEU A 9 -9.08 -4.57 -1.76
C LEU A 9 -8.10 -5.34 -2.64
N GLU A 10 -8.35 -6.63 -2.88
CA GLU A 10 -7.49 -7.44 -3.73
C GLU A 10 -7.52 -6.99 -5.20
N ARG A 11 -8.68 -6.54 -5.69
CA ARG A 11 -8.78 -5.92 -7.03
C ARG A 11 -8.00 -4.62 -7.11
N ALA A 12 -8.19 -3.71 -6.15
CA ALA A 12 -7.50 -2.43 -6.10
C ALA A 12 -5.97 -2.63 -6.04
N LYS A 13 -5.47 -3.56 -5.21
CA LYS A 13 -4.04 -3.93 -5.16
C LYS A 13 -3.51 -4.44 -6.51
N LYS A 14 -4.26 -5.30 -7.19
CA LYS A 14 -3.86 -5.86 -8.49
C LYS A 14 -3.81 -4.76 -9.57
N THR A 15 -4.83 -3.90 -9.61
CA THR A 15 -4.87 -2.75 -10.52
C THR A 15 -3.69 -1.82 -10.25
N ARG A 16 -3.43 -1.47 -8.99
CA ARG A 16 -2.29 -0.63 -8.59
C ARG A 16 -0.95 -1.20 -9.06
N SER A 17 -0.71 -2.51 -8.87
CA SER A 17 0.51 -3.18 -9.34
C SER A 17 0.70 -3.04 -10.85
N THR A 18 -0.39 -3.21 -11.60
CA THR A 18 -0.39 -3.07 -13.06
C THR A 18 -0.12 -1.62 -13.48
N SER A 19 -0.82 -0.65 -12.88
CA SER A 19 -0.62 0.77 -13.16
C SER A 19 0.79 1.25 -12.82
N ARG A 20 1.39 0.78 -11.72
CA ARG A 20 2.80 1.07 -11.37
C ARG A 20 3.75 0.58 -12.47
N SER A 21 3.54 -0.62 -12.97
CA SER A 21 4.36 -1.17 -14.06
C SER A 21 4.26 -0.33 -15.34
N LEU A 22 3.07 0.20 -15.65
CA LEU A 22 2.87 1.10 -16.79
C LEU A 22 3.54 2.45 -16.59
N VAL A 23 3.41 3.05 -15.40
CA VAL A 23 4.08 4.30 -15.05
C VAL A 23 5.59 4.18 -15.17
N ILE A 24 6.20 3.11 -14.66
CA ILE A 24 7.65 2.88 -14.81
C ILE A 24 8.05 2.81 -16.29
N LYS A 25 7.30 2.07 -17.12
CA LYS A 25 7.58 2.00 -18.56
C LYS A 25 7.48 3.38 -19.23
N GLN A 26 6.53 4.21 -18.80
CA GLN A 26 6.30 5.53 -19.38
C GLN A 26 7.34 6.55 -18.91
N ILE A 27 7.83 6.44 -17.67
CA ILE A 27 9.00 7.17 -17.17
C ILE A 27 10.22 6.85 -18.03
N ASN A 28 10.55 5.56 -18.18
CA ASN A 28 11.71 5.14 -18.98
C ASN A 28 11.58 5.60 -20.44
N LYS A 29 10.36 5.59 -21.01
CA LYS A 29 10.11 6.12 -22.35
C LYS A 29 10.39 7.63 -22.40
N LEU A 30 9.85 8.40 -21.45
CA LEU A 30 10.05 9.84 -21.38
C LEU A 30 11.55 10.20 -21.25
N GLU A 31 12.27 9.50 -20.37
CA GLU A 31 13.72 9.66 -20.20
C GLU A 31 14.49 9.38 -21.49
N SER A 32 14.11 8.33 -22.22
CA SER A 32 14.69 7.98 -23.52
C SER A 32 14.43 9.05 -24.57
N GLU A 33 13.20 9.54 -24.71
CA GLU A 33 12.85 10.59 -25.68
C GLU A 33 13.58 11.91 -25.39
N ILE A 34 13.68 12.30 -24.10
CA ILE A 34 14.45 13.47 -23.67
C ILE A 34 15.93 13.30 -24.03
N SER A 35 16.50 12.12 -23.76
CA SER A 35 17.92 11.82 -24.04
C SER A 35 18.23 11.79 -25.53
N ASN A 36 17.27 11.37 -26.36
CA ASN A 36 17.40 11.29 -27.82
C ASN A 36 17.06 12.60 -28.54
N LEU A 37 16.88 13.71 -27.81
CA LEU A 37 16.53 15.03 -28.36
C LEU A 37 15.27 15.00 -29.23
N ALA A 38 14.26 14.22 -28.82
CA ALA A 38 12.95 14.21 -29.45
C ALA A 38 12.33 15.62 -29.44
N ASP A 39 11.37 15.85 -30.34
CA ASP A 39 10.70 17.15 -30.41
C ASP A 39 9.86 17.42 -29.15
N LYS A 40 9.72 18.71 -28.82
CA LYS A 40 9.05 19.14 -27.59
C LYS A 40 7.59 18.66 -27.49
N THR A 41 6.91 18.47 -28.62
CA THR A 41 5.51 18.00 -28.66
C THR A 41 5.43 16.57 -28.18
N THR A 42 6.27 15.68 -28.72
CA THR A 42 6.32 14.27 -28.31
C THR A 42 6.62 14.12 -26.82
N VAL A 43 7.61 14.87 -26.31
CA VAL A 43 7.96 14.88 -24.88
C VAL A 43 6.78 15.37 -24.03
N HIS A 44 6.10 16.43 -24.46
CA HIS A 44 4.95 16.99 -23.74
C HIS A 44 3.76 16.02 -23.70
N GLU A 45 3.45 15.33 -24.80
CA GLU A 45 2.36 14.35 -24.84
C GLU A 45 2.61 13.18 -23.88
N ILE A 46 3.83 12.64 -23.88
CA ILE A 46 4.22 11.55 -22.97
C ILE A 46 4.15 12.03 -21.51
N TYR A 47 4.60 13.26 -21.23
CA TYR A 47 4.51 13.85 -19.91
C TYR A 47 3.06 14.02 -19.43
N MET A 48 2.15 14.50 -20.29
CA MET A 48 0.74 14.65 -19.94
C MET A 48 0.07 13.28 -19.66
N GLN A 49 0.40 12.25 -20.44
CA GLN A 49 -0.06 10.89 -20.17
C GLN A 49 0.47 10.36 -18.83
N LEU A 50 1.73 10.66 -18.51
CA LEU A 50 2.36 10.25 -17.26
C LEU A 50 1.69 10.91 -16.04
N ILE A 51 1.37 12.22 -16.11
CA ILE A 51 0.62 12.93 -15.05
C ILE A 51 -0.71 12.23 -14.78
N SER A 52 -1.51 12.01 -15.82
CA SER A 52 -2.82 11.37 -15.69
C SER A 52 -2.72 9.99 -15.03
N LYS A 53 -1.69 9.20 -15.38
CA LYS A 53 -1.45 7.89 -14.75
C LYS A 53 -1.00 7.99 -13.29
N PHE A 54 -0.26 9.03 -12.91
CA PHE A 54 0.08 9.28 -11.52
C PHE A 54 -1.15 9.65 -10.68
N GLU A 55 -2.08 10.45 -11.22
CA GLU A 55 -3.33 10.77 -10.55
C GLU A 55 -4.22 9.54 -10.33
N GLU A 56 -4.30 8.66 -11.33
CA GLU A 56 -4.97 7.34 -11.21
C GLU A 56 -4.33 6.50 -10.09
N LEU A 57 -3.00 6.47 -10.01
CA LEU A 57 -2.28 5.74 -8.95
C LEU A 57 -2.57 6.31 -7.57
N SER A 58 -2.56 7.63 -7.41
CA SER A 58 -2.87 8.29 -6.12
C SER A 58 -4.31 7.99 -5.68
N THR A 59 -5.25 7.94 -6.62
CA THR A 59 -6.64 7.57 -6.33
C THR A 59 -6.74 6.11 -5.86
N LEU A 60 -6.03 5.19 -6.53
CA LEU A 60 -5.98 3.78 -6.12
C LEU A 60 -5.34 3.59 -4.75
N ASP A 61 -4.29 4.36 -4.42
CA ASP A 61 -3.64 4.29 -3.10
C ASP A 61 -4.62 4.72 -2.00
N LYS A 62 -5.37 5.81 -2.20
CA LYS A 62 -6.42 6.25 -1.26
C LYS A 62 -7.58 5.25 -1.14
N GLU A 63 -7.98 4.62 -2.24
CA GLU A 63 -9.01 3.56 -2.21
C GLU A 63 -8.55 2.38 -1.35
N ILE A 64 -7.30 1.93 -1.53
CA ILE A 64 -6.71 0.85 -0.73
C ILE A 64 -6.66 1.24 0.75
N GLU A 65 -6.21 2.46 1.07
CA GLU A 65 -6.20 2.96 2.45
C GLU A 65 -7.60 2.95 3.07
N SER A 66 -8.62 3.39 2.33
CA SER A 66 -10.01 3.40 2.81
C SER A 66 -10.63 2.02 3.04
N LEU A 67 -10.08 0.99 2.38
CA LEU A 67 -10.55 -0.39 2.51
C LEU A 67 -9.87 -1.14 3.65
N ILE A 68 -8.79 -0.61 4.22
CA ILE A 68 -8.06 -1.21 5.33
C ILE A 68 -8.54 -0.56 6.64
N ASP A 69 -9.04 -1.38 7.55
CA ASP A 69 -9.44 -0.96 8.89
C ASP A 69 -8.21 -0.91 9.81
N ILE A 70 -7.45 0.19 9.72
CA ILE A 70 -6.21 0.37 10.47
C ILE A 70 -6.50 0.45 11.98
N GLU A 71 -7.56 1.15 12.38
CA GLU A 71 -7.93 1.36 13.78
C GLU A 71 -8.26 0.03 14.48
N SER A 72 -9.02 -0.85 13.82
CA SER A 72 -9.27 -2.20 14.34
C SER A 72 -7.99 -3.04 14.50
N LEU A 73 -7.03 -2.91 13.59
CA LEU A 73 -5.75 -3.63 13.69
C LEU A 73 -4.90 -3.10 14.86
N GLU A 74 -4.88 -1.79 15.05
CA GLU A 74 -4.16 -1.17 16.17
C GLU A 74 -4.76 -1.58 17.52
N GLU A 75 -6.10 -1.60 17.64
CA GLU A 75 -6.79 -2.07 18.85
C GLU A 75 -6.49 -3.55 19.14
N GLU A 76 -6.49 -4.40 18.12
CA GLU A 76 -6.15 -5.82 18.26
C GLU A 76 -4.70 -6.03 18.74
N ILE A 77 -3.75 -5.25 18.20
CA ILE A 77 -2.35 -5.29 18.61
C ILE A 77 -2.22 -4.89 20.09
N LEU A 78 -2.80 -3.76 20.49
CA LEU A 78 -2.76 -3.27 21.87
C LEU A 78 -3.34 -4.31 22.84
N THR A 79 -4.50 -4.88 22.50
CA THR A 79 -5.16 -5.91 23.31
C THR A 79 -4.27 -7.15 23.48
N ARG A 80 -3.61 -7.58 22.41
CA ARG A 80 -2.69 -8.73 22.43
C ARG A 80 -1.46 -8.45 23.31
N GLU A 81 -0.93 -7.24 23.26
CA GLU A 81 0.19 -6.82 24.11
C GLU A 81 -0.20 -6.83 25.59
N GLU A 82 -1.38 -6.35 25.95
CA GLU A 82 -1.87 -6.43 27.33
C GLU A 82 -1.98 -7.87 27.84
N TYR A 83 -2.51 -8.80 27.01
CA TYR A 83 -2.59 -10.21 27.39
C TYR A 83 -1.22 -10.84 27.57
N ARG A 84 -0.27 -10.49 26.69
CA ARG A 84 1.12 -10.95 26.79
C ARG A 84 1.74 -10.50 28.11
N ASP A 85 1.56 -9.26 28.50
CA ASP A 85 2.11 -8.73 29.75
C ASP A 85 1.50 -9.41 30.97
N LYS A 86 0.17 -9.57 31.00
CA LYS A 86 -0.54 -10.31 32.06
C LYS A 86 -0.03 -11.75 32.17
N PHE A 87 0.15 -12.43 31.03
CA PHE A 87 0.65 -13.80 31.00
C PHE A 87 2.09 -13.89 31.53
N ILE A 88 2.99 -12.99 31.12
CA ILE A 88 4.38 -12.96 31.61
C ILE A 88 4.41 -12.82 33.13
N ILE A 89 3.61 -11.90 33.69
CA ILE A 89 3.53 -11.69 35.14
C ILE A 89 3.06 -12.97 35.85
N LEU A 90 1.99 -13.60 35.35
CA LEU A 90 1.45 -14.83 35.93
C LEU A 90 2.44 -15.98 35.83
N LYS A 91 3.13 -16.12 34.70
CA LYS A 91 4.18 -17.12 34.49
C LYS A 91 5.29 -16.98 35.53
N ILE A 92 5.83 -15.78 35.72
CA ILE A 92 6.88 -15.52 36.71
C ILE A 92 6.40 -15.88 38.14
N ARG A 93 5.15 -15.54 38.48
CA ARG A 93 4.57 -15.86 39.79
C ARG A 93 4.43 -17.37 39.98
N ALA A 94 3.96 -18.09 38.97
CA ALA A 94 3.81 -19.53 39.01
C ALA A 94 5.16 -20.25 39.14
N GLU A 95 6.17 -19.82 38.36
CA GLU A 95 7.52 -20.38 38.41
C GLU A 95 8.15 -20.24 39.81
N ARG A 96 7.96 -19.08 40.47
CA ARG A 96 8.41 -18.87 41.87
C ARG A 96 7.65 -19.67 42.92
N TYR A 97 6.43 -20.08 42.62
CA TYR A 97 5.62 -20.86 43.56
C TYR A 97 5.95 -22.35 43.48
N VAL A 98 6.30 -22.84 42.29
CA VAL A 98 6.61 -24.26 42.03
C VAL A 98 8.09 -24.59 42.27
N GLY A 99 9.00 -23.64 42.04
CA GLY A 99 10.45 -23.78 42.29
C GLY A 99 10.84 -23.31 43.68
#